data_AF-A0A952GIS3-F1
#
_entry.id   AF-A0A952GIS3-F1
#
_cell.length_a   1.000
_cell.length_b   1.000
_cell.length_c   1.000
_cell.angle_alpha   90.00
_cell.angle_beta   90.00
_cell.angle_gamma   90.00
#
_symmetry.space_group_name_H-M   'P 1'
#
loop_
_entity.id
_entity.type
_entity.pdbx_description
1 polymer ?
#
loop_
_entity_poly.entity_id
_entity_poly.type
_entity_poly.pdbx_seq_one_letter_code
_entity_poly.pdbx_strand_id
1 'polypeptide(L)'
;MAATSTRERRSEVEALEAEITELMQDVERYRTACEDTLQQLDWCIGYFTGCNKTGVAKALSANRSAIRRNILHRGEQALPVRNKESR
;
A
#
# COMPACT_ATOMS: atom_id res chain seq x y z
N MET A 1 11.70 7.08 45.80
CA MET A 1 11.64 6.92 44.33
C MET A 1 10.73 5.74 44.03
N ALA A 2 9.91 5.88 42.99
CA ALA A 2 8.59 5.26 42.83
C ALA A 2 8.53 3.72 42.84
N ALA A 3 7.59 3.18 43.61
CA ALA A 3 7.09 1.82 43.44
C ALA A 3 5.73 1.92 42.74
N THR A 4 5.74 2.05 41.40
CA THR A 4 4.51 2.03 40.61
C THR A 4 3.73 0.76 40.93
N SER A 5 2.50 0.93 41.42
CA SER A 5 1.66 -0.17 41.88
C SER A 5 1.48 -1.16 40.74
N THR A 6 1.52 -2.47 41.03
CA THR A 6 1.32 -3.53 40.03
C THR A 6 0.02 -3.34 39.22
N ARG A 7 -0.96 -2.64 39.81
CA ARG A 7 -2.21 -2.24 39.16
C ARG A 7 -2.02 -1.12 38.12
N GLU A 8 -1.21 -0.11 38.42
CA GLU A 8 -0.91 1.01 37.52
C GLU A 8 -0.11 0.53 36.30
N ARG A 9 0.89 -0.34 36.53
CA ARG A 9 1.63 -1.00 35.45
C ARG A 9 0.72 -1.85 34.56
N ARG A 10 -0.28 -2.52 35.15
CA ARG A 10 -1.25 -3.31 34.37
C ARG A 10 -2.15 -2.42 33.51
N SER A 11 -2.64 -1.30 34.04
CA SER A 11 -3.45 -0.36 33.26
C SER A 11 -2.65 0.32 32.15
N GLU A 12 -1.36 0.61 32.37
CA GLU A 12 -0.48 1.15 31.32
C GLU A 12 -0.27 0.13 30.19
N VAL A 13 -0.08 -1.15 30.51
CA VAL A 13 0.05 -2.22 29.51
C VAL A 13 -1.25 -2.38 28.71
N GLU A 14 -2.42 -2.38 29.38
CA GLU A 14 -3.73 -2.48 28.70
C GLU A 14 -3.97 -1.29 27.74
N ALA A 15 -3.56 -0.08 28.12
CA ALA A 15 -3.67 1.10 27.25
C ALA A 15 -2.73 1.00 26.02
N LEU A 16 -1.50 0.55 26.23
CA LEU A 16 -0.54 0.33 25.14
C LEU A 16 -1.01 -0.77 24.19
N GLU A 17 -1.58 -1.85 24.70
CA GLU A 17 -2.14 -2.93 23.87
C GLU A 17 -3.31 -2.46 23.00
N ALA A 18 -4.17 -1.58 23.55
CA ALA A 18 -5.24 -0.95 22.79
C ALA A 18 -4.69 -0.03 21.68
N GLU A 19 -3.71 0.81 22.00
CA GLU A 19 -3.05 1.69 21.03
C GLU A 19 -2.34 0.89 19.91
N ILE A 20 -1.63 -0.18 20.25
CA ILE A 20 -1.01 -1.08 19.28
C ILE A 20 -2.06 -1.69 18.36
N THR A 21 -3.19 -2.13 18.92
CA THR A 21 -4.27 -2.72 18.14
C THR A 21 -4.86 -1.73 17.14
N GLU A 22 -5.08 -0.48 17.57
CA GLU A 22 -5.57 0.60 16.70
C GLU A 22 -4.56 0.91 15.58
N LEU A 23 -3.28 1.05 15.92
CA LEU A 23 -2.22 1.30 14.94
C LEU A 23 -2.12 0.16 13.91
N MET A 24 -2.27 -1.10 14.34
CA MET A 24 -2.28 -2.25 13.42
C MET A 24 -3.47 -2.22 12.46
N GLN A 25 -4.66 -1.81 12.94
CA GLN A 25 -5.84 -1.65 12.07
C GLN A 25 -5.64 -0.53 11.04
N ASP A 26 -5.06 0.59 11.47
CA ASP A 26 -4.74 1.71 10.59
C ASP A 26 -3.72 1.33 9.52
N VAL A 27 -2.66 0.59 9.89
CA VAL A 27 -1.68 0.06 8.95
C VAL A 27 -2.34 -0.81 7.89
N GLU A 28 -3.24 -1.73 8.27
CA GLU A 28 -3.91 -2.61 7.31
C GLU A 28 -4.87 -1.83 6.40
N ARG A 29 -5.59 -0.85 6.95
CA ARG A 29 -6.45 0.04 6.17
C ARG A 29 -5.64 0.82 5.13
N TYR A 30 -4.49 1.38 5.52
CA TYR A 30 -3.61 2.10 4.59
C TYR A 30 -2.98 1.17 3.55
N ARG A 31 -2.59 -0.04 3.95
CA ARG A 31 -2.09 -1.07 3.02
C ARG A 31 -3.11 -1.38 1.93
N THR A 32 -4.37 -1.59 2.32
CA THR A 32 -5.49 -1.87 1.42
C THR A 32 -5.72 -0.72 0.44
N ALA A 33 -5.81 0.52 0.95
CA ALA A 33 -5.98 1.71 0.11
C ALA A 33 -4.83 1.90 -0.91
N CYS A 34 -3.60 1.57 -0.52
CA CYS A 34 -2.45 1.59 -1.42
C CYS A 34 -2.56 0.52 -2.52
N GLU A 35 -2.98 -0.69 -2.18
CA GLU A 35 -3.19 -1.77 -3.15
C GLU A 35 -4.29 -1.42 -4.17
N ASP A 36 -5.42 -0.88 -3.71
CA ASP A 36 -6.50 -0.41 -4.57
C ASP A 36 -6.04 0.69 -5.54
N THR A 37 -5.26 1.65 -5.01
CA THR A 37 -4.68 2.73 -5.83
C THR A 37 -3.76 2.18 -6.92
N LEU A 38 -2.93 1.17 -6.59
CA LEU A 38 -2.05 0.54 -7.58
C LEU A 38 -2.85 -0.17 -8.68
N GLN A 39 -3.95 -0.85 -8.34
CA GLN A 39 -4.82 -1.48 -9.33
C GLN A 39 -5.48 -0.45 -10.26
N GLN A 40 -5.91 0.69 -9.71
CA GLN A 40 -6.45 1.79 -10.52
C GLN A 40 -5.40 2.37 -11.46
N LEU A 41 -4.15 2.53 -10.99
CA LEU A 41 -3.04 2.97 -11.85
C LEU A 41 -2.77 1.97 -12.98
N ASP A 42 -2.79 0.67 -12.71
CA ASP A 42 -2.63 -0.37 -13.73
C ASP A 42 -3.73 -0.28 -14.80
N TRP A 43 -4.97 -0.08 -14.39
CA TRP A 43 -6.08 0.14 -15.32
C TRP A 43 -5.87 1.40 -16.19
N CYS A 44 -5.52 2.54 -15.57
CA CYS A 44 -5.26 3.79 -16.26
C CYS A 44 -4.10 3.65 -17.27
N ILE A 45 -3.02 2.99 -16.89
CA ILE A 45 -1.87 2.73 -17.78
C ILE A 45 -2.33 1.92 -19.01
N GLY A 46 -3.14 0.88 -18.82
CA GLY A 46 -3.71 0.10 -19.91
C GLY A 46 -4.57 0.95 -20.85
N TYR A 47 -5.47 1.76 -20.29
CA TYR A 47 -6.33 2.67 -21.04
C TYR A 47 -5.53 3.68 -21.87
N PHE A 48 -4.56 4.37 -21.25
CA PHE A 48 -3.75 5.39 -21.94
C PHE A 48 -2.82 4.79 -22.99
N THR A 49 -2.35 3.57 -22.79
CA THR A 49 -1.62 2.83 -23.82
C THR A 49 -2.51 2.52 -25.01
N GLY A 50 -3.76 2.10 -24.78
CA GLY A 50 -4.75 1.82 -25.83
C GLY A 50 -5.16 3.05 -26.65
N CYS A 51 -5.19 4.24 -26.05
CA CYS A 51 -5.52 5.48 -26.74
C CYS A 51 -4.29 6.27 -27.26
N ASN A 52 -3.14 5.61 -27.45
CA ASN A 52 -1.88 6.19 -27.94
C ASN A 52 -1.32 7.37 -27.10
N LYS A 53 -1.69 7.48 -25.81
CA LYS A 53 -1.14 8.48 -24.87
C LYS A 53 0.05 7.90 -24.08
N THR A 54 1.06 7.46 -24.82
CA THR A 54 2.21 6.72 -24.29
C THR A 54 3.04 7.52 -23.27
N GLY A 55 3.14 8.85 -23.43
CA GLY A 55 3.83 9.72 -22.46
C GLY A 55 3.18 9.71 -21.08
N VAL A 56 1.84 9.77 -21.03
CA VAL A 56 1.07 9.72 -19.79
C VAL A 56 1.17 8.33 -19.16
N ALA A 57 1.04 7.27 -19.96
CA ALA A 57 1.19 5.89 -19.49
C ALA A 57 2.58 5.65 -18.86
N LYS A 58 3.65 6.19 -19.46
CA LYS A 58 5.01 6.09 -18.93
C LYS A 58 5.16 6.81 -17.59
N ALA A 59 4.60 8.02 -17.47
CA ALA A 59 4.62 8.78 -16.21
C ALA A 59 3.86 8.04 -15.09
N LEU A 60 2.68 7.51 -15.38
CA LEU A 60 1.89 6.72 -14.42
C LEU A 60 2.61 5.42 -14.01
N SER A 61 3.30 4.77 -14.95
CA SER A 61 4.10 3.58 -14.66
C SER A 61 5.25 3.90 -13.69
N ALA A 62 5.93 5.04 -13.86
CA ALA A 62 6.96 5.48 -12.93
C ALA A 62 6.40 5.77 -11.52
N ASN A 63 5.25 6.43 -11.44
CA ASN A 63 4.56 6.69 -10.17
C ASN A 63 4.19 5.38 -9.45
N ARG A 64 3.63 4.42 -10.19
CA ARG A 64 3.30 3.08 -9.69
C ARG A 64 4.53 2.37 -9.11
N SER A 65 5.66 2.38 -9.82
CA SER A 65 6.92 1.80 -9.33
C SER A 65 7.43 2.50 -8.06
N ALA A 66 7.29 3.83 -7.96
CA ALA A 66 7.67 4.56 -6.76
C ALA A 66 6.79 4.16 -5.54
N ILE A 67 5.47 4.10 -5.72
CA ILE A 67 4.53 3.69 -4.66
C ILE A 67 4.83 2.26 -4.18
N ARG A 68 5.01 1.30 -5.10
CA ARG A 68 5.32 -0.10 -4.74
C ARG A 68 6.62 -0.22 -3.94
N ARG A 69 7.68 0.47 -4.36
CA ARG A 69 8.99 0.38 -3.69
C ARG A 69 9.00 1.07 -2.34
N ASN A 70 8.43 2.28 -2.27
CA ASN A 70 8.58 3.15 -1.10
C ASN A 70 7.53 2.91 -0.01
N ILE A 71 6.31 2.51 -0.40
CA ILE A 71 5.18 2.40 0.53
C ILE A 71 4.91 0.94 0.90
N LEU A 72 4.96 0.03 -0.08
CA LEU A 72 4.70 -1.40 0.17
C LEU A 72 5.96 -2.22 0.43
N HIS A 73 7.14 -1.61 0.32
CA HIS A 73 8.46 -2.29 0.45
C HIS A 73 8.59 -3.57 -0.40
N ARG A 74 7.77 -3.73 -1.46
CA ARG A 74 7.80 -4.89 -2.35
C ARG A 74 8.69 -4.57 -3.56
N GLY A 75 9.57 -5.51 -3.91
CA GLY A 75 10.32 -5.46 -5.17
C GLY A 75 9.40 -5.31 -6.38
N GLU A 76 9.92 -4.72 -7.46
CA GLU A 76 9.19 -4.52 -8.72
C GLU A 76 8.62 -5.86 -9.22
N GLN A 77 7.29 -5.98 -9.30
CA GLN A 77 6.68 -7.02 -10.12
C GLN A 77 6.69 -6.56 -11.56
N ALA A 78 7.11 -7.45 -12.45
CA ALA A 78 6.98 -7.28 -13.88
C ALA A 78 5.55 -6.83 -14.24
N LEU A 79 5.46 -5.90 -15.19
CA LEU A 79 4.19 -5.44 -15.73
C LEU A 79 3.40 -6.65 -16.28
N PRO A 80 2.07 -6.67 -16.13
CA PRO A 80 1.26 -7.72 -16.74
C PRO A 80 1.48 -7.72 -18.24
N VAL A 81 2.10 -8.79 -18.75
CA VAL A 81 2.27 -9.02 -20.18
C VAL A 81 0.89 -9.31 -20.76
N ARG A 82 0.45 -8.45 -21.69
CA ARG A 82 -0.77 -8.65 -22.47
C ARG A 82 -0.60 -9.92 -23.29
N ASN A 83 -1.25 -11.01 -22.88
CA ASN A 83 -1.48 -12.15 -23.76
C ASN A 83 -2.31 -11.64 -24.95
N LYS A 84 -1.70 -11.63 -26.13
CA LYS A 84 -2.42 -11.50 -27.38
C LYS A 84 -3.13 -12.82 -27.61
N GLU A 85 -4.31 -13.00 -27.01
CA GLU A 85 -5.24 -14.00 -27.50
C GLU A 85 -5.70 -13.54 -28.88
N SER A 86 -5.15 -14.20 -29.89
CA SER A 86 -5.66 -14.18 -31.25
C SER A 86 -7.04 -14.84 -31.28
N ARG A 87 -8.09 -14.04 -31.50
CA ARG A 87 -9.21 -14.40 -32.37
C ARG A 87 -10.08 -13.19 -32.65
#